data_AF-G9KJN4-F1
#
_entry.id   AF-G9KJN4-F1
#
_cell.length_a   1.000
_cell.length_b   1.000
_cell.length_c   1.000
_cell.angle_alpha   90.00
_cell.angle_beta   90.00
_cell.angle_gamma   90.00
#
_symmetry.space_group_name_H-M   'P 1'
#
loop_
_entity.id
_entity.type
_entity.pdbx_description
1 polymer ?
#
loop_
_entity_poly.entity_id
_entity_poly.type
_entity_poly.pdbx_seq_one_letter_code
_entity_poly.pdbx_strand_id
1 'polypeptide(L)'
;AGDVRDWSAAIRVAALDCGEEENYEVCRAYDIHFYPTFRYFKAFTKDFTTGENFKGPDRELQTVRRTMVDFLQNHTDGDRPPACPPLDPIPPS
;
A
#
# COMPACT_ATOMS: atom_id res chain seq x y z
N ALA A 1 -5.30 -8.06 -8.11
CA ALA A 1 -3.92 -8.32 -7.62
C ALA A 1 -2.99 -8.94 -8.68
N GLY A 2 -3.49 -9.63 -9.72
CA GLY A 2 -2.64 -10.33 -10.70
C GLY A 2 -1.60 -9.44 -11.41
N ASP A 3 -1.97 -8.20 -11.75
CA ASP A 3 -1.13 -7.21 -12.45
C ASP A 3 0.20 -6.87 -11.74
N VAL A 4 0.25 -7.00 -10.41
CA VAL A 4 1.40 -6.63 -9.57
C VAL A 4 1.93 -7.82 -8.77
N ARG A 5 1.58 -9.05 -9.15
CA ARG A 5 1.96 -10.27 -8.43
C ARG A 5 3.48 -10.40 -8.29
N ASP A 6 4.22 -10.07 -9.34
CA ASP A 6 5.68 -10.19 -9.37
C ASP A 6 6.38 -9.12 -8.52
N TRP A 7 5.65 -8.15 -7.97
CA TRP A 7 6.19 -7.11 -7.08
C TRP A 7 6.15 -7.50 -5.61
N SER A 8 5.76 -8.73 -5.28
CA SER A 8 5.51 -9.21 -3.90
C SER A 8 6.66 -9.02 -2.90
N ALA A 9 7.88 -8.81 -3.39
CA ALA A 9 9.06 -8.52 -2.59
C ALA A 9 9.19 -7.03 -2.21
N ALA A 10 8.58 -6.13 -2.99
CA ALA A 10 8.50 -4.69 -2.73
C ALA A 10 7.15 -4.29 -2.09
N ILE A 11 6.04 -4.81 -2.61
CA ILE A 11 4.69 -4.50 -2.14
C ILE A 11 3.76 -5.71 -2.32
N ARG A 12 2.90 -5.94 -1.33
CA ARG A 12 1.88 -7.00 -1.37
C ARG A 12 0.49 -6.38 -1.29
N VAL A 13 -0.45 -6.99 -2.01
CA VAL A 13 -1.87 -6.63 -1.94
C VAL A 13 -2.58 -7.66 -1.07
N ALA A 14 -3.31 -7.17 -0.07
CA ALA A 14 -4.17 -7.98 0.79
C ALA A 14 -5.58 -7.35 0.83
N ALA A 15 -6.56 -8.16 1.22
CA ALA A 15 -7.93 -7.72 1.45
C ALA A 15 -8.40 -8.26 2.81
N LEU A 16 -9.19 -7.46 3.52
CA LEU A 16 -9.86 -7.82 4.76
C LEU A 16 -11.35 -7.51 4.57
N ASP A 17 -12.20 -8.51 4.80
CA ASP A 17 -13.64 -8.34 4.63
C ASP A 17 -14.26 -7.76 5.91
N CYS A 18 -14.49 -6.46 5.91
CA CYS A 18 -15.14 -5.75 7.01
C CYS A 18 -16.65 -5.97 7.09
N GLY A 19 -17.25 -6.72 6.16
CA GLY A 19 -18.64 -7.17 6.26
C GLY A 19 -18.82 -8.33 7.25
N GLU A 20 -17.75 -9.07 7.54
CA GLU A 20 -17.76 -10.17 8.51
C GLU A 20 -17.71 -9.64 9.95
N GLU A 21 -18.57 -10.17 10.83
CA GLU A 21 -18.67 -9.74 12.23
C GLU A 21 -17.34 -9.89 12.98
N GLU A 22 -16.60 -10.98 12.70
CA GLU A 22 -15.29 -11.27 13.28
C GLU A 22 -14.24 -10.17 12.97
N ASN A 23 -14.39 -9.45 11.86
CA ASN A 23 -13.48 -8.40 11.43
C ASN A 23 -13.93 -6.99 11.87
N TYR A 24 -15.08 -6.86 12.52
CA TYR A 24 -15.67 -5.56 12.82
C TYR A 24 -14.78 -4.68 13.70
N GLU A 25 -14.25 -5.24 14.80
CA GLU A 25 -13.41 -4.46 15.74
C GLU A 25 -12.08 -4.03 15.11
N VAL A 26 -11.47 -4.87 14.26
CA VAL A 26 -10.25 -4.48 13.54
C VAL A 26 -10.55 -3.39 12.50
N CYS A 27 -11.64 -3.50 11.73
CA CYS A 27 -12.01 -2.47 10.76
C CYS A 27 -12.35 -1.13 11.43
N ARG A 28 -13.00 -1.16 12.61
CA ARG A 28 -13.22 0.03 13.44
C ARG A 28 -11.89 0.63 13.91
N ALA A 29 -10.97 -0.20 14.43
CA ALA A 29 -9.67 0.27 14.91
C ALA A 29 -8.82 0.94 13.81
N TYR A 30 -8.93 0.45 12.57
CA TYR A 30 -8.26 1.01 11.39
C TYR A 30 -9.05 2.15 10.72
N ASP A 31 -10.08 2.70 11.37
CA ASP A 31 -10.82 3.88 10.93
C ASP A 31 -11.52 3.69 9.57
N ILE A 32 -12.09 2.50 9.34
CA ILE A 32 -12.79 2.17 8.10
C ILE A 32 -14.27 2.54 8.21
N HIS A 33 -14.66 3.57 7.47
CA HIS A 33 -16.05 4.08 7.44
C HIS A 33 -16.80 3.74 6.14
N PHE A 34 -16.08 3.49 5.05
CA PHE A 34 -16.65 3.28 3.71
C PHE A 34 -15.91 2.18 2.97
N TYR A 35 -16.63 1.50 2.07
CA TYR A 35 -16.09 0.39 1.30
C TYR A 35 -16.07 0.68 -0.21
N PRO A 36 -15.07 0.17 -0.96
CA PRO A 36 -13.79 -0.30 -0.41
C PRO A 36 -12.94 0.90 0.09
N THR A 37 -12.01 0.63 1.02
CA THR A 37 -10.98 1.59 1.47
C THR A 37 -9.61 0.97 1.26
N PHE A 38 -8.70 1.72 0.62
CA PHE A 38 -7.35 1.27 0.30
C PHE A 38 -6.38 1.95 1.27
N ARG A 39 -5.58 1.15 1.97
CA ARG A 39 -4.56 1.62 2.93
C ARG A 39 -3.19 1.12 2.51
N TYR A 40 -2.19 1.98 2.59
CA TYR A 40 -0.79 1.64 2.39
C TYR A 40 -0.03 1.61 3.72
N PHE A 41 0.85 0.63 3.86
CA PHE A 41 1.68 0.44 5.04
C PHE A 41 3.14 0.35 4.61
N LYS A 42 4.01 1.17 5.21
CA LYS A 42 5.44 1.16 4.92
C LYS A 42 6.08 -0.10 5.50
N ALA A 43 7.16 -0.56 4.88
CA ALA A 43 7.94 -1.66 5.42
C ALA A 43 8.43 -1.31 6.84
N PHE A 44 8.59 -2.34 7.67
CA PHE A 44 9.11 -2.19 9.04
C PHE A 44 8.30 -1.29 9.99
N THR A 45 7.06 -0.95 9.64
CA THR A 45 6.13 -0.27 10.56
C THR A 45 5.90 -1.15 11.79
N LYS A 46 6.34 -0.69 12.97
CA LYS A 46 6.20 -1.42 14.25
C LYS A 46 5.08 -0.87 15.12
N ASP A 47 4.95 0.45 15.13
CA ASP A 47 3.91 1.13 15.89
C ASP A 47 2.58 1.04 15.15
N PHE A 48 1.50 1.03 15.92
CA PHE A 48 0.16 1.03 15.34
C PHE A 48 -0.06 2.30 14.50
N THR A 49 -0.58 2.09 13.29
CA THR A 49 -1.04 3.15 12.38
C THR A 49 -2.23 2.64 11.60
N THR A 50 -3.15 3.53 11.23
CA THR A 50 -4.27 3.21 10.35
C THR A 50 -3.85 3.10 8.88
N GLY A 51 -2.59 3.42 8.56
CA GLY A 51 -2.03 3.41 7.22
C GLY A 51 -2.39 4.64 6.39
N GLU A 52 -1.65 4.86 5.31
CA GLU A 52 -1.85 5.99 4.41
C GLU A 52 -3.03 5.72 3.47
N ASN A 53 -3.96 6.67 3.37
CA ASN A 53 -5.08 6.59 2.45
C ASN A 53 -4.61 6.64 0.99
N PHE A 54 -5.30 5.90 0.12
CA PHE A 54 -5.19 6.07 -1.32
C PHE A 54 -5.65 7.46 -1.76
N LYS A 55 -4.83 8.14 -2.58
CA LYS A 55 -5.05 9.52 -3.04
C LYS A 55 -5.19 9.66 -4.58
N GLY A 56 -5.44 8.55 -5.29
CA GLY A 56 -5.64 8.60 -6.74
C GLY A 56 -7.02 9.14 -7.15
N PRO A 57 -7.16 9.67 -8.38
CA PRO A 57 -8.41 10.24 -8.90
C PRO A 57 -9.55 9.22 -9.06
N ASP A 58 -9.20 7.95 -9.26
CA ASP A 58 -10.11 6.84 -9.44
C ASP A 58 -9.47 5.54 -8.94
N ARG A 59 -10.21 4.44 -9.01
CA ARG A 59 -9.77 3.10 -8.58
C ARG A 59 -9.54 2.17 -9.77
N GLU A 60 -9.25 2.72 -10.94
CA GLU A 60 -8.89 1.95 -12.12
C GLU A 60 -7.51 1.33 -11.96
N LEU A 61 -7.30 0.17 -12.60
CA LEU A 61 -6.08 -0.62 -12.45
C LEU A 61 -4.81 0.19 -12.72
N GLN A 62 -4.81 1.01 -13.78
CA GLN A 62 -3.65 1.84 -14.14
C GLN A 62 -3.35 2.91 -13.08
N THR A 63 -4.38 3.57 -12.56
CA THR A 63 -4.26 4.58 -11.51
C THR A 63 -3.75 3.96 -10.23
N VAL A 64 -4.33 2.83 -9.81
CA VAL A 64 -3.89 2.08 -8.62
C VAL A 64 -2.43 1.67 -8.75
N ARG A 65 -2.05 1.06 -9.88
CA ARG A 65 -0.66 0.67 -10.15
C ARG A 65 0.29 1.85 -10.08
N ARG A 66 -0.08 3.02 -10.62
CA ARG A 66 0.76 4.22 -10.54
C ARG A 66 0.90 4.71 -9.09
N THR A 67 -0.19 4.81 -8.35
CA THR A 67 -0.15 5.22 -6.94
C THR A 67 0.63 4.24 -6.06
N MET A 68 0.62 2.94 -6.37
CA MET A 68 1.49 1.97 -5.69
C MET A 68 2.98 2.28 -5.90
N VAL A 69 3.37 2.68 -7.11
CA VAL A 69 4.75 3.09 -7.41
C VAL A 69 5.09 4.40 -6.69
N ASP A 70 4.19 5.39 -6.73
CA ASP A 70 4.41 6.67 -6.06
C ASP A 70 4.54 6.48 -4.53
N PHE A 71 3.75 5.58 -3.93
CA PHE A 71 3.90 5.17 -2.53
C PHE A 71 5.25 4.50 -2.26
N LEU A 72 5.66 3.57 -3.14
CA LEU A 72 6.96 2.90 -3.03
C LEU A 72 8.13 3.85 -3.21
N GLN A 73 8.00 4.97 -3.92
CA GLN A 73 9.05 6.00 -4.04
C GLN A 73 9.09 6.92 -2.81
N ASN A 74 8.00 7.01 -2.04
CA ASN A 74 7.89 7.87 -0.86
C ASN A 74 8.36 7.18 0.44
N HIS A 75 9.56 6.61 0.44
CA HIS A 75 10.20 6.01 1.62
C HIS A 75 11.45 6.77 2.06
N THR A 76 11.78 6.69 3.34
CA THR A 76 13.15 6.97 3.81
C THR A 76 14.00 5.71 3.65
N ASP A 77 15.33 5.83 3.63
CA ASP A 77 16.23 4.66 3.50
C ASP A 77 15.94 3.54 4.51
N GLY A 78 15.46 3.89 5.72
CA GLY A 78 15.09 2.93 6.77
C GLY A 78 13.76 2.20 6.54
N ASP A 79 12.87 2.77 5.72
CA ASP A 79 11.52 2.23 5.46
C ASP A 79 11.45 1.50 4.10
N ARG A 80 12.58 1.35 3.42
CA ARG A 80 12.68 0.70 2.12
C ARG A 80 12.69 -0.82 2.27
N PRO A 81 11.79 -1.56 1.59
CA PRO A 81 11.92 -3.01 1.52
C PRO A 81 13.28 -3.39 0.87
N PRO A 82 14.10 -4.27 1.47
CA PRO A 82 15.43 -4.62 0.95
C PRO A 82 15.40 -5.20 -0.47
N ALA A 83 14.30 -5.85 -0.84
CA ALA A 83 14.09 -6.41 -2.16
C ALA A 83 13.44 -5.43 -3.15
N CYS A 84 13.16 -4.19 -2.75
CA CYS A 84 12.65 -3.14 -3.64
C CYS A 84 13.82 -2.54 -4.43
N PRO A 85 13.85 -2.69 -5.78
CA PRO A 85 14.89 -2.08 -6.61
C PRO A 85 14.82 -0.55 -6.57
N PRO A 86 15.90 0.17 -6.92
CA PRO A 86 15.85 1.63 -6.95
C PRO A 86 14.87 2.07 -8.04
N LEU A 87 13.97 2.97 -7.66
CA LEU A 87 12.92 3.51 -8.54
C LEU A 87 13.19 4.97 -8.94
N ASP A 88 14.27 5.56 -8.42
CA ASP A 88 14.67 6.92 -8.76
C ASP A 88 15.27 6.99 -10.17
N PRO A 89 15.19 8.16 -10.84
CA PRO A 89 15.82 8.36 -12.14
C PRO A 89 17.33 8.10 -12.07
N ILE A 90 17.86 7.38 -13.06
CA ILE A 90 19.30 7.16 -13.21
C ILE A 90 19.93 8.46 -13.73
N PRO A 91 20.96 9.02 -13.07
CA PRO A 91 21.66 10.20 -13.56
C PRO A 91 22.28 9.97 -14.94
N PRO A 92 22.37 11.01 -15.80
CA PRO A 92 23.12 10.91 -17.04
C PRO A 92 24.61 10.65 -16.74
N SER A 93 25.24 9.81 -17.57
CA SER A 93 26.67 9.47 -17.56
C SER A 93 27.56 10.62 -18.01
#